data_AF-A0A349K5Y6-F1
#
_entry.id   AF-A0A349K5Y6-F1
#
_cell.length_a   1.000
_cell.length_b   1.000
_cell.length_c   1.000
_cell.angle_alpha   90.00
_cell.angle_beta   90.00
_cell.angle_gamma   90.00
#
_symmetry.space_group_name_H-M   'P 1'
#
loop_
_entity.id
_entity.type
_entity.pdbx_description
1 polymer ?
#
loop_
_entity_poly.entity_id
_entity_poly.type
_entity_poly.pdbx_seq_one_letter_code
_entity_poly.pdbx_strand_id
1 'polypeptide(L)'
;MAVIRLADPKRDAPQVAAIYYPYVVNTPITFETDPPDGTKMYGRMKHVSQTYPWLVCEHENEIMGYSYGSKFRDRSAYDWIVETTLYVREAAHGLGIGKALYASLLECLKLQGFTSAFGVIALPNNPSVSL
;
A
#
# COMPACT_ATOMS: atom_id res chain seq x y z
N MET A 1 12.28 -14.24 -10.08
CA MET A 1 12.46 -12.77 -10.25
C MET A 1 11.28 -12.07 -9.60
N ALA A 2 11.48 -10.96 -8.88
CA ALA A 2 10.37 -10.20 -8.31
C ALA A 2 9.63 -9.41 -9.41
N VAL A 3 8.31 -9.32 -9.32
CA VAL A 3 7.45 -8.65 -10.31
C VAL A 3 6.47 -7.73 -9.57
N ILE A 4 6.35 -6.49 -10.04
CA ILE A 4 5.29 -5.57 -9.60
C ILE A 4 4.12 -5.67 -10.56
N ARG A 5 2.92 -5.84 -10.02
CA ARG A 5 1.68 -5.97 -10.79
C ARG A 5 0.49 -5.38 -10.04
N LEU A 6 -0.61 -5.17 -10.76
CA LEU A 6 -1.91 -4.93 -10.14
C LEU A 6 -2.28 -6.13 -9.24
N ALA A 7 -2.86 -5.82 -8.09
CA ALA A 7 -3.35 -6.81 -7.16
C ALA A 7 -4.63 -7.47 -7.69
N ASP A 8 -4.75 -8.77 -7.49
CA ASP A 8 -6.01 -9.51 -7.58
C ASP A 8 -6.55 -9.65 -6.15
N PRO A 9 -7.63 -8.94 -5.77
CA PRO A 9 -8.17 -9.01 -4.43
C PRO A 9 -8.51 -10.43 -3.97
N LYS A 10 -9.01 -11.30 -4.86
CA LYS A 10 -9.42 -12.65 -4.48
C LYS A 10 -8.21 -13.51 -4.11
N ARG A 11 -7.12 -13.35 -4.86
CA ARG A 11 -5.88 -14.12 -4.65
C ARG A 11 -5.01 -13.54 -3.55
N ASP A 12 -4.83 -12.23 -3.54
CA ASP A 12 -3.73 -11.59 -2.81
C ASP A 12 -4.15 -11.12 -1.41
N ALA A 13 -5.45 -10.92 -1.14
CA ALA A 13 -5.92 -10.37 0.13
C ALA A 13 -5.44 -11.12 1.39
N PRO A 14 -5.37 -12.47 1.43
CA PRO A 14 -4.83 -13.18 2.59
C PRO A 14 -3.37 -12.82 2.88
N GLN A 15 -2.53 -12.70 1.85
CA GLN A 15 -1.11 -12.36 2.03
C GLN A 15 -0.92 -10.88 2.37
N VAL A 16 -1.72 -9.99 1.76
CA VAL A 16 -1.73 -8.55 2.09
C VAL A 16 -2.13 -8.35 3.56
N ALA A 17 -3.16 -9.05 4.03
CA ALA A 17 -3.56 -9.03 5.44
C ALA A 17 -2.43 -9.54 6.35
N ALA A 18 -1.75 -10.62 5.96
CA ALA A 18 -0.61 -11.16 6.72
C ALA A 18 0.58 -10.20 6.80
N ILE A 19 0.88 -9.43 5.75
CA ILE A 19 1.91 -8.37 5.77
C ILE A 19 1.51 -7.26 6.72
N TYR A 20 0.23 -6.86 6.72
CA TYR A 20 -0.27 -5.74 7.53
C TYR A 20 -0.41 -6.09 9.02
N TYR A 21 -0.74 -7.34 9.33
CA TYR A 21 -0.96 -7.82 10.70
C TYR A 21 0.13 -7.39 11.71
N PRO A 22 1.44 -7.67 11.50
CA PRO A 22 2.47 -7.29 12.47
C PRO A 22 2.60 -5.77 12.65
N TYR A 23 2.26 -4.97 11.63
CA TYR A 23 2.25 -3.51 11.77
C TYR A 23 1.17 -3.03 12.74
N VAL A 24 -0.01 -3.66 12.71
CA VAL A 24 -1.12 -3.34 13.63
C VAL A 24 -0.79 -3.76 15.06
N VAL A 25 -0.31 -4.98 15.26
CA VAL A 25 -0.19 -5.54 16.63
C VAL A 25 1.10 -5.14 17.34
N ASN A 26 2.17 -4.80 16.61
CA ASN A 26 3.50 -4.61 17.20
C ASN A 26 4.06 -3.19 17.03
N THR A 27 3.40 -2.29 16.29
CA THR A 27 4.00 -1.01 15.92
C THR A 27 2.99 0.14 15.94
N PRO A 28 3.45 1.40 16.09
CA PRO A 28 2.61 2.59 15.90
C PRO A 28 2.54 3.06 14.44
N ILE A 29 3.04 2.28 13.47
CA ILE A 29 3.13 2.69 12.05
C ILE A 29 1.75 2.90 11.45
N THR A 30 0.76 2.14 11.93
CA THR A 30 -0.63 2.29 11.59
C THR A 30 -1.45 2.55 12.84
N PHE A 31 -2.57 3.27 12.71
CA PHE A 31 -3.45 3.60 13.83
C PHE A 31 -4.69 2.69 13.90
N GLU A 32 -4.77 1.69 13.01
CA GLU A 32 -5.76 0.61 13.14
C GLU A 32 -5.33 -0.29 14.31
N THR A 33 -6.25 -0.61 15.23
CA THR A 33 -5.97 -1.44 16.43
C THR A 33 -6.39 -2.90 16.28
N ASP A 34 -7.34 -3.17 15.39
CA ASP A 34 -7.87 -4.50 15.13
C ASP A 34 -7.44 -4.97 13.73
N PRO A 35 -6.53 -5.94 13.60
CA PRO A 35 -5.99 -6.29 12.30
C PRO A 35 -7.08 -6.92 11.41
N PRO A 36 -7.23 -6.48 10.15
CA PRO A 36 -8.16 -7.09 9.21
C PRO A 36 -7.70 -8.50 8.82
N ASP A 37 -8.65 -9.42 8.73
CA ASP A 37 -8.42 -10.72 8.10
C ASP A 37 -8.44 -10.60 6.56
N GLY A 38 -8.20 -11.72 5.87
CA GLY A 38 -8.23 -11.76 4.40
C GLY A 38 -9.58 -11.34 3.79
N THR A 39 -10.70 -11.58 4.49
CA THR A 39 -12.04 -11.21 4.01
C THR A 39 -12.26 -9.70 4.08
N LYS A 40 -11.90 -9.08 5.19
CA LYS A 40 -11.93 -7.61 5.37
C LYS A 40 -10.98 -6.93 4.39
N MET A 41 -9.76 -7.48 4.23
CA MET A 41 -8.79 -6.95 3.28
C MET A 41 -9.26 -7.08 1.83
N TYR A 42 -9.91 -8.19 1.46
CA TYR A 42 -10.55 -8.34 0.15
C TYR A 42 -11.57 -7.24 -0.13
N GLY A 43 -12.43 -6.92 0.85
CA GLY A 43 -13.39 -5.81 0.74
C GLY A 43 -12.71 -4.46 0.52
N ARG A 44 -11.66 -4.17 1.30
CA ARG A 44 -10.86 -2.95 1.19
C ARG A 44 -10.20 -2.83 -0.20
N MET A 45 -9.53 -3.89 -0.64
CA MET A 45 -8.88 -3.93 -1.95
C MET A 45 -9.89 -3.76 -3.08
N LYS A 46 -11.03 -4.45 -3.02
CA LYS A 46 -12.09 -4.32 -4.04
C LYS A 46 -12.61 -2.89 -4.13
N HIS A 47 -12.85 -2.24 -2.99
CA HIS A 47 -13.35 -0.87 -2.95
C HIS A 47 -12.31 0.13 -3.49
N VAL A 48 -11.07 0.07 -3.00
CA VAL A 48 -9.99 0.97 -3.42
C VAL A 48 -9.71 0.84 -4.93
N SER A 49 -9.65 -0.40 -5.44
CA SER A 49 -9.39 -0.69 -6.85
C SER A 49 -10.47 -0.22 -7.82
N GLN A 50 -11.61 0.31 -7.34
CA GLN A 50 -12.59 0.98 -8.20
C GLN A 50 -12.07 2.31 -8.76
N THR A 51 -11.14 2.95 -8.06
CA THR A 51 -10.63 4.29 -8.40
C THR A 51 -9.10 4.34 -8.45
N TYR A 52 -8.43 3.72 -7.48
CA TYR A 52 -6.99 3.86 -7.28
C TYR A 52 -6.26 2.54 -7.58
N PRO A 53 -5.01 2.61 -8.07
CA PRO A 53 -4.18 1.43 -8.24
C PRO A 53 -3.86 0.80 -6.89
N TRP A 54 -3.97 -0.53 -6.83
CA TRP A 54 -3.40 -1.35 -5.78
C TRP A 54 -2.32 -2.24 -6.42
N LEU A 55 -1.08 -2.03 -6.02
CA LEU A 55 0.07 -2.77 -6.53
C LEU A 55 0.59 -3.74 -5.48
N VAL A 56 1.08 -4.88 -5.93
CA VAL A 56 1.81 -5.85 -5.11
C VAL A 56 3.14 -6.17 -5.78
N CYS A 57 4.16 -6.41 -4.95
CA CYS A 57 5.44 -6.98 -5.38
C CYS A 57 5.42 -8.47 -5.05
N GLU A 58 5.45 -9.31 -6.06
CA GLU A 58 5.41 -10.77 -5.94
C GLU A 58 6.77 -11.38 -6.27
N HIS A 59 7.20 -12.35 -5.47
CA HIS A 59 8.36 -13.21 -5.74
C HIS A 59 7.98 -14.65 -5.41
N GLU A 60 8.08 -15.56 -6.39
CA GLU A 60 7.80 -17.00 -6.20
C GLU A 60 6.43 -17.30 -5.56
N ASN A 61 5.37 -16.60 -5.99
CA ASN A 61 4.00 -16.64 -5.45
C ASN A 61 3.83 -16.05 -4.03
N GLU A 62 4.87 -15.45 -3.47
CA GLU A 62 4.81 -14.73 -2.20
C GLU A 62 4.73 -13.22 -2.43
N ILE A 63 3.78 -12.56 -1.77
CA ILE A 63 3.70 -11.10 -1.75
C ILE A 63 4.73 -10.58 -0.75
N MET A 64 5.67 -9.78 -1.25
CA MET A 64 6.77 -9.21 -0.47
C MET A 64 6.45 -7.79 0.03
N GLY A 65 5.47 -7.12 -0.59
CA GLY A 65 4.99 -5.81 -0.20
C GLY A 65 3.86 -5.35 -1.10
N TYR A 66 3.17 -4.30 -0.68
CA TYR A 66 2.08 -3.72 -1.44
C TYR A 66 2.03 -2.20 -1.24
N SER A 67 1.40 -1.52 -2.19
CA SER A 67 1.15 -0.09 -2.12
C SER A 67 -0.13 0.28 -2.84
N TYR A 68 -0.85 1.29 -2.35
CA TYR A 68 -2.08 1.75 -2.98
C TYR A 68 -2.29 3.25 -2.78
N GLY A 69 -3.11 3.84 -3.66
CA GLY A 69 -3.64 5.19 -3.47
C GLY A 69 -5.01 5.16 -2.80
N SER A 70 -5.37 6.22 -2.09
CA SER A 70 -6.70 6.40 -1.49
C SER A 70 -7.12 7.85 -1.49
N LYS A 71 -8.41 8.09 -1.27
CA LYS A 71 -8.97 9.43 -1.14
C LYS A 71 -8.28 10.17 0.01
N PHE A 72 -7.76 11.36 -0.26
CA PHE A 72 -7.10 12.17 0.77
C PHE A 72 -8.10 12.82 1.73
N ARG A 73 -9.13 13.51 1.20
CA ARG A 73 -10.19 14.19 1.99
C ARG A 73 -11.50 14.23 1.22
N ASP A 74 -12.61 14.49 1.93
CA ASP A 74 -13.95 14.32 1.36
C ASP A 74 -14.44 15.44 0.44
N ARG A 75 -13.93 16.65 0.58
CA ARG A 75 -14.40 17.80 -0.20
C ARG A 75 -13.87 17.72 -1.62
N SER A 76 -14.71 18.05 -2.62
CA SER A 76 -14.39 17.95 -4.05
C SER A 76 -13.14 18.71 -4.49
N ALA A 77 -12.75 19.78 -3.78
CA ALA A 77 -11.50 20.49 -4.03
C ALA A 77 -10.24 19.59 -3.89
N TYR A 78 -10.36 18.43 -3.22
CA TYR A 78 -9.28 17.46 -3.03
C TYR A 78 -9.34 16.28 -4.01
N ASP A 79 -10.25 16.26 -4.98
CA ASP A 79 -10.44 15.09 -5.89
C ASP A 79 -9.19 14.78 -6.74
N TRP A 80 -8.28 15.74 -6.89
CA TRP A 80 -7.00 15.58 -7.60
C TRP A 80 -5.82 15.24 -6.69
N ILE A 81 -6.05 15.07 -5.38
CA ILE A 81 -5.04 14.77 -4.37
C ILE A 81 -5.27 13.35 -3.85
N VAL A 82 -4.19 12.57 -3.81
CA VAL A 82 -4.21 11.16 -3.38
C VAL A 82 -3.33 10.97 -2.15
N GLU A 83 -3.82 10.20 -1.18
CA GLU A 83 -3.00 9.67 -0.11
C GLU A 83 -2.40 8.33 -0.55
N THR A 84 -1.13 8.10 -0.28
CA THR A 84 -0.43 6.87 -0.67
C THR A 84 -0.05 6.06 0.55
N THR A 85 -0.28 4.77 0.49
CA THR A 85 0.07 3.79 1.52
C THR A 85 1.04 2.76 0.97
N LEU A 86 1.99 2.32 1.78
CA LEU A 86 2.97 1.30 1.43
C LEU A 86 3.36 0.46 2.66
N TYR A 87 3.36 -0.86 2.50
CA TYR A 87 3.87 -1.80 3.50
C TYR A 87 4.72 -2.87 2.83
N VAL A 88 5.79 -3.28 3.51
CA VAL A 88 6.72 -4.31 3.03
C VAL A 88 6.83 -5.38 4.10
N ARG A 89 6.81 -6.65 3.72
CA ARG A 89 7.07 -7.76 4.63
C ARG A 89 8.38 -7.53 5.37
N GLU A 90 8.41 -7.74 6.68
CA GLU A 90 9.59 -7.48 7.53
C GLU A 90 10.86 -8.17 6.99
N ALA A 91 10.76 -9.45 6.63
CA ALA A 91 11.85 -10.22 6.04
C ALA A 91 12.36 -9.70 4.68
N ALA A 92 11.62 -8.78 4.05
CA ALA A 92 11.91 -8.22 2.73
C ALA A 92 12.40 -6.75 2.80
N HIS A 93 12.62 -6.22 4.01
CA HIS A 93 13.16 -4.86 4.18
C HIS A 93 14.60 -4.76 3.64
N GLY A 94 14.99 -3.57 3.20
CA GLY A 94 16.33 -3.32 2.64
C GLY A 94 16.55 -3.83 1.21
N LEU A 95 15.61 -4.56 0.62
CA LEU A 95 15.72 -5.11 -0.75
C LEU A 95 15.26 -4.15 -1.86
N GLY A 96 15.01 -2.87 -1.54
CA GLY A 96 14.54 -1.87 -2.52
C GLY A 96 13.08 -2.02 -2.97
N ILE A 97 12.32 -2.96 -2.39
CA ILE A 97 10.90 -3.22 -2.74
C ILE A 97 10.02 -1.99 -2.53
N GLY A 98 10.19 -1.29 -1.39
CA GLY A 98 9.42 -0.09 -1.10
C GLY A 98 9.58 0.98 -2.18
N LYS A 99 10.83 1.24 -2.58
CA LYS A 99 11.16 2.23 -3.61
C LYS A 99 10.56 1.84 -4.97
N ALA A 100 10.67 0.58 -5.35
CA ALA A 100 10.12 0.08 -6.61
C ALA A 100 8.59 0.18 -6.64
N LEU A 101 7.90 -0.25 -5.58
CA LEU A 101 6.44 -0.12 -5.44
C LEU A 101 5.99 1.33 -5.51
N TYR A 102 6.66 2.22 -4.78
CA TYR A 102 6.29 3.63 -4.73
C TYR A 102 6.50 4.32 -6.08
N ALA A 103 7.62 4.05 -6.76
CA ALA A 103 7.88 4.57 -8.10
C ALA A 103 6.80 4.11 -9.10
N SER A 104 6.43 2.83 -9.08
CA SER A 104 5.35 2.32 -9.94
C SER A 104 3.99 2.94 -9.60
N LEU A 105 3.67 3.09 -8.30
CA LEU A 105 2.41 3.67 -7.86
C LEU A 105 2.27 5.12 -8.33
N LEU A 106 3.32 5.94 -8.14
CA LEU A 106 3.31 7.35 -8.54
C LEU A 106 3.17 7.52 -10.05
N GLU A 107 3.80 6.68 -10.86
CA GLU A 107 3.62 6.72 -12.32
C GLU A 107 2.17 6.36 -12.72
N CYS A 108 1.57 5.34 -12.09
CA CYS A 108 0.16 5.03 -12.32
C CYS A 108 -0.76 6.21 -11.95
N LEU A 109 -0.57 6.81 -10.77
CA LEU A 109 -1.39 7.92 -10.29
C LEU A 109 -1.24 9.17 -11.17
N LYS A 110 -0.02 9.44 -11.64
CA LYS A 110 0.25 10.53 -12.58
C LYS A 110 -0.48 10.31 -13.91
N LEU A 111 -0.46 9.09 -14.45
CA LEU A 111 -1.20 8.74 -15.67
C LEU A 111 -2.72 8.84 -15.49
N GLN A 112 -3.24 8.63 -14.27
CA GLN A 112 -4.64 8.85 -13.93
C GLN A 112 -5.02 10.35 -13.76
N GLY A 113 -4.04 11.26 -13.74
CA GLY A 113 -4.28 12.69 -13.67
C GLY A 113 -4.30 13.28 -12.25
N PHE A 114 -3.88 12.53 -11.23
CA PHE A 114 -3.67 13.10 -9.89
C PHE A 114 -2.51 14.10 -9.91
N THR A 115 -2.64 15.20 -9.18
CA THR A 115 -1.68 16.33 -9.20
C THR A 115 -0.76 16.35 -7.99
N SER A 116 -1.12 15.67 -6.91
CA SER A 116 -0.31 15.59 -5.68
C SER A 116 -0.55 14.29 -4.94
N ALA A 117 0.52 13.69 -4.42
CA ALA A 117 0.49 12.48 -3.61
C ALA A 117 1.06 12.76 -2.23
N PHE A 118 0.38 12.31 -1.17
CA PHE A 118 0.77 12.51 0.22
C PHE A 118 1.01 11.18 0.92
N GLY A 119 2.19 11.02 1.52
CA GLY A 119 2.47 9.97 2.49
C GLY A 119 2.31 10.49 3.91
N VAL A 120 1.58 9.77 4.75
CA VAL A 120 1.38 10.11 6.17
C VAL A 120 2.18 9.13 7.02
N ILE A 121 3.23 9.62 7.70
CA ILE A 121 4.23 8.79 8.36
C ILE A 121 4.17 9.03 9.87
N ALA A 122 3.97 7.96 10.64
CA ALA A 122 4.16 7.99 12.09
C ALA A 122 5.67 8.14 12.42
N LEU A 123 6.00 9.06 13.32
CA LEU A 123 7.38 9.35 13.72
C LEU A 123 7.68 8.82 15.14
N PRO A 124 8.91 8.35 15.41
CA PRO A 124 10.08 8.33 14.50
C PRO A 124 10.06 7.16 13.50
N ASN A 125 10.44 7.41 12.25
CA ASN A 125 10.57 6.37 11.21
C ASN A 125 11.53 6.79 10.09
N ASN A 126 12.84 6.81 10.39
CA ASN A 126 13.87 7.26 9.44
C ASN A 126 13.85 6.50 8.11
N PRO A 127 13.69 5.15 8.06
CA PRO A 127 13.63 4.43 6.79
C PRO A 127 12.48 4.88 5.89
N SER A 128 11.31 5.18 6.46
CA SER A 128 10.17 5.68 5.70
C SER A 128 10.34 7.14 5.26
N VAL A 129 11.01 7.97 6.06
CA VAL A 129 11.28 9.39 5.74
C VAL A 129 12.29 9.52 4.59
N SER A 130 13.24 8.60 4.48
CA SER A 130 14.30 8.64 3.46
C SER A 130 13.98 7.90 2.16
N LEU A 131 12.78 7.30 2.05
CA LEU A 131 12.40 6.41 0.95
C LEU A 131 12.30 7.15 -0.40
#